data_AF-K6WYJ0-F1
#
_entry.id   AF-K6WYJ0-F1
#
_cell.length_a   1.000
_cell.length_b   1.000
_cell.length_c   1.000
_cell.angle_alpha   90.00
_cell.angle_beta   90.00
_cell.angle_gamma   90.00
#
_symmetry.space_group_name_H-M   'P 1'
#
loop_
_entity.id
_entity.type
_entity.pdbx_description
1 polymer ?
#
loop_
_entity_poly.entity_id
_entity_poly.type
_entity_poly.pdbx_seq_one_letter_code
_entity_poly.pdbx_strand_id
1 'polypeptide(L)'
;MDIISAYRELGSYRAAPEVCGTTHKTVKRVVDQFDADDQPPDRKERARNSRNSRNYNAVAQLVAERVERSHGRITTKRLLRVARRQAIRVRPGNSVVRRPRETQWRRGHRHGRRPAVWAPGDYLVIDWAVIGGVHMCCAMLAFPVAVRAVRH
;
A
#
# COMPACT_ATOMS: atom_id res chain seq x y z
N MET A 1 11.81 16.67 32.95
CA MET A 1 11.20 18.00 33.13
C MET A 1 10.36 18.32 31.89
N ASP A 2 9.18 18.94 32.06
CA ASP A 2 8.32 19.35 30.93
C ASP A 2 8.87 20.59 30.22
N ILE A 3 8.61 20.72 28.91
CA ILE A 3 9.13 21.79 28.05
C ILE A 3 8.64 23.18 28.49
N ILE A 4 7.37 23.31 28.88
CA ILE A 4 6.79 24.59 29.28
C ILE A 4 7.36 25.00 30.64
N SER A 5 7.45 24.05 31.57
CA SER A 5 8.08 24.29 32.88
C SER A 5 9.54 24.71 32.75
N ALA A 6 10.33 23.99 31.92
CA ALA A 6 11.73 24.33 31.69
C ALA A 6 11.91 25.70 31.05
N TYR A 7 11.04 26.07 30.11
CA TYR A 7 11.07 27.41 29.52
C TYR A 7 10.70 28.50 30.53
N ARG A 8 9.71 28.27 31.40
CA ARG A 8 9.31 29.23 32.44
C ARG A 8 10.38 29.46 33.49
N GLU A 9 11.13 28.42 33.85
CA GLU A 9 12.23 28.52 34.82
C GLU A 9 13.50 29.16 34.22
N LEU A 10 13.85 28.83 32.99
CA LEU A 10 15.10 29.29 32.36
C LEU A 10 14.95 30.55 31.51
N GLY A 11 13.73 30.88 31.07
CA GLY A 11 13.43 32.04 30.24
C GLY A 11 14.07 32.03 28.84
N SER A 12 14.61 30.90 28.38
CA SER A 12 15.42 30.83 27.16
C SER A 12 15.07 29.62 26.28
N TYR A 13 14.79 29.90 25.01
CA TYR A 13 14.58 28.88 23.97
C TYR A 13 15.83 28.03 23.68
N ARG A 14 17.02 28.51 24.07
CA ARG A 14 18.30 27.81 23.85
C ARG A 14 18.74 26.99 25.05
N ALA A 15 18.43 27.42 26.28
CA ALA A 15 18.79 26.69 27.50
C ALA A 15 17.78 25.57 27.85
N ALA A 16 16.47 25.83 27.69
CA ALA A 16 15.43 24.82 27.92
C ALA A 16 15.63 23.47 27.20
N PRO A 17 16.05 23.41 25.91
CA PRO A 17 16.27 22.13 25.25
C PRO A 17 17.41 21.29 25.82
N GLU A 18 18.42 21.90 26.47
CA GLU A 18 19.54 21.17 27.09
C GLU A 18 19.06 20.36 28.31
N VAL A 19 18.10 20.90 29.05
CA VAL A 19 17.49 20.24 30.23
C VAL A 19 16.41 19.23 29.82
N CYS A 20 15.65 19.50 28.75
CA CYS A 20 14.57 18.64 28.28
C CYS A 20 14.98 17.60 27.22
N GLY A 21 16.22 17.61 26.74
CA GLY A 21 16.71 16.66 25.72
C GLY A 21 16.01 16.82 24.35
N THR A 22 15.72 18.06 23.95
CA THR A 22 14.95 18.38 22.73
C THR A 22 15.66 19.47 21.92
N THR A 23 15.01 20.02 20.89
CA THR A 23 15.58 21.10 20.07
C THR A 23 14.91 22.43 20.38
N HIS A 24 15.67 23.53 20.24
CA HIS A 24 15.14 24.89 20.43
C HIS A 24 13.93 25.20 19.52
N LYS A 25 13.83 24.56 18.34
CA LYS A 25 12.66 24.70 17.44
C LYS A 25 11.43 24.01 18.02
N THR A 26 11.61 22.86 18.68
CA THR A 26 10.53 22.16 19.37
C THR A 26 10.04 22.97 20.55
N VAL A 27 10.95 23.53 21.36
CA VAL A 27 10.60 24.39 22.49
C VAL A 27 9.80 25.59 22.02
N LYS A 28 10.31 26.34 21.03
CA LYS A 28 9.59 27.47 20.43
C LYS A 28 8.18 27.09 19.97
N ARG A 29 8.04 26.00 19.21
CA ARG A 29 6.74 25.53 18.72
C ARG A 29 5.76 25.21 19.85
N VAL A 30 6.23 24.57 20.93
CA VAL A 30 5.37 24.17 22.06
C VAL A 30 4.96 25.38 22.88
N VAL A 31 5.87 26.34 23.11
CA VAL A 31 5.55 27.59 23.81
C VAL A 31 4.59 28.44 22.97
N ASP A 32 4.88 28.66 21.70
CA ASP A 32 4.00 29.41 20.78
C ASP A 32 2.60 28.78 20.73
N GLN A 33 2.52 27.44 20.73
CA GLN A 33 1.24 26.71 20.75
C GLN A 33 0.50 26.85 22.09
N PHE A 34 1.23 26.82 23.20
CA PHE A 34 0.67 26.99 24.54
C PHE A 34 0.17 28.42 24.77
N ASP A 35 0.94 29.43 24.36
CA ASP A 35 0.56 30.84 24.47
C ASP A 35 -0.63 31.20 23.56
N ALA A 36 -0.81 30.46 22.47
CA ALA A 36 -1.96 30.59 21.59
C ALA A 36 -3.23 29.86 22.11
N ASP A 37 -3.17 29.18 23.27
CA ASP A 37 -4.20 28.25 23.77
C ASP A 37 -4.67 27.25 22.69
N ASP A 38 -3.78 26.96 21.73
CA ASP A 38 -4.13 26.27 20.50
C ASP A 38 -4.05 24.76 20.74
N GLN A 39 -5.20 24.14 20.96
CA GLN A 39 -5.30 22.69 21.09
C GLN A 39 -4.75 22.06 19.79
N PRO A 40 -3.84 21.06 19.87
CA PRO A 40 -3.35 20.42 18.66
C PRO A 40 -4.54 19.95 17.85
N PRO A 41 -4.69 20.36 16.57
CA PRO A 41 -5.85 19.98 15.79
C PRO A 41 -5.96 18.46 15.83
N ASP A 42 -7.13 17.95 16.24
CA ASP A 42 -7.36 16.52 16.33
C ASP A 42 -6.94 15.93 14.97
N ARG A 43 -6.03 14.94 15.00
CA ARG A 43 -5.42 14.38 13.79
C ARG A 43 -6.47 13.89 12.79
N LYS A 44 -7.69 13.62 13.29
CA LYS A 44 -8.90 13.24 12.55
C LYS A 44 -9.47 14.36 11.66
N GLU A 45 -9.23 15.63 11.96
CA GLU A 45 -9.82 16.76 11.24
C GLU A 45 -9.21 16.97 9.85
N ARG A 46 -7.93 16.61 9.66
CA ARG A 46 -7.29 16.63 8.32
C ARG A 46 -7.94 15.67 7.33
N ALA A 47 -8.58 14.60 7.80
CA ALA A 47 -9.34 13.67 6.97
C ALA A 47 -10.72 14.23 6.57
N ARG A 48 -11.21 15.26 7.26
CA ARG A 48 -12.59 15.77 7.19
C ARG A 48 -12.75 17.09 6.47
N ASN A 49 -11.74 17.59 5.78
CA ASN A 49 -11.97 18.63 4.78
C ASN A 49 -12.91 18.07 3.70
N SER A 50 -14.18 18.44 3.73
CA SER A 50 -15.26 17.95 2.84
C SER A 50 -14.90 18.02 1.36
N ARG A 51 -14.09 19.03 0.98
CA ARG A 51 -13.48 19.16 -0.36
C ARG A 51 -12.57 17.99 -0.72
N ASN A 52 -11.78 17.46 0.21
CA ASN A 52 -10.86 16.35 -0.02
C ASN A 52 -11.61 15.02 -0.17
N SER A 53 -12.69 14.83 0.61
CA SER A 53 -13.59 13.66 0.49
C SER A 53 -14.30 13.62 -0.88
N ARG A 54 -14.89 14.74 -1.31
CA ARG A 54 -15.52 14.83 -2.65
C ARG A 54 -14.54 14.57 -3.78
N ASN A 55 -13.34 15.13 -3.69
CA ASN A 55 -12.29 14.91 -4.67
C ASN A 55 -11.82 13.44 -4.69
N TYR A 56 -11.70 12.81 -3.52
CA TYR A 56 -11.37 11.39 -3.42
C TYR A 56 -12.42 10.50 -4.11
N ASN A 57 -13.71 10.80 -3.93
CA ASN A 57 -14.79 10.07 -4.58
C ASN A 57 -14.74 10.21 -6.11
N ALA A 58 -14.52 11.42 -6.63
CA ALA A 58 -14.37 11.64 -8.07
C ALA A 58 -13.17 10.87 -8.66
N VAL A 59 -12.03 10.88 -7.95
CA VAL A 59 -10.85 10.10 -8.36
C VAL A 59 -11.13 8.60 -8.31
N ALA A 60 -11.83 8.11 -7.29
CA ALA A 60 -12.15 6.70 -7.14
C ALA A 60 -13.07 6.20 -8.26
N GLN A 61 -14.05 7.00 -8.69
CA GLN A 61 -14.94 6.69 -9.80
C GLN A 61 -14.18 6.66 -11.14
N LEU A 62 -13.35 7.67 -11.41
CA LEU A 62 -12.52 7.69 -12.62
C LEU A 62 -11.59 6.46 -12.69
N VAL A 63 -10.99 6.08 -11.56
CA VAL A 63 -10.15 4.87 -11.48
C VAL A 63 -10.97 3.62 -11.81
N ALA A 64 -12.19 3.50 -11.28
CA ALA A 64 -13.08 2.38 -11.57
C ALA A 64 -13.30 2.20 -13.07
N GLU A 65 -13.80 3.25 -13.70
CA GLU A 65 -14.18 3.26 -15.11
C GLU A 65 -12.99 2.90 -15.99
N ARG A 66 -11.82 3.45 -15.67
CA ARG A 66 -10.61 3.24 -16.46
C ARG A 66 -9.97 1.87 -16.24
N VAL A 67 -10.06 1.31 -15.03
CA VAL A 67 -9.62 -0.06 -14.78
C VAL A 67 -10.49 -1.04 -15.56
N GLU A 68 -11.80 -0.85 -15.55
CA GLU A 68 -12.75 -1.68 -16.29
C GLU A 68 -12.45 -1.64 -17.80
N ARG A 69 -12.43 -0.43 -18.38
CA ARG A 69 -12.19 -0.23 -19.82
C ARG A 69 -10.82 -0.71 -20.30
N SER A 70 -9.84 -0.85 -19.40
CA SER A 70 -8.49 -1.29 -19.73
C SER A 70 -8.19 -2.72 -19.33
N HIS A 71 -9.17 -3.45 -18.80
CA HIS A 71 -8.96 -4.79 -18.26
C HIS A 71 -7.81 -4.83 -17.23
N GLY A 72 -7.76 -3.82 -16.35
CA GLY A 72 -6.72 -3.69 -15.32
C GLY A 72 -5.30 -3.43 -15.84
N ARG A 73 -5.14 -2.95 -17.08
CA ARG A 73 -3.83 -2.65 -17.70
C ARG A 73 -3.46 -1.15 -17.71
N ILE A 74 -4.33 -0.26 -17.21
CA ILE A 74 -4.06 1.19 -17.24
C ILE A 74 -2.93 1.60 -16.29
N THR A 75 -1.93 2.35 -16.77
CA THR A 75 -0.87 2.88 -15.90
C THR A 75 -1.30 4.16 -15.18
N THR A 76 -0.68 4.46 -14.03
CA THR A 76 -0.93 5.73 -13.30
C THR A 76 -0.70 6.96 -14.18
N LYS A 77 0.32 6.96 -15.05
CA LYS A 77 0.59 8.07 -15.97
C LYS A 77 -0.56 8.32 -16.94
N ARG A 78 -1.15 7.26 -17.52
CA ARG A 78 -2.31 7.37 -18.41
C ARG A 78 -3.55 7.86 -17.67
N LEU A 79 -3.76 7.39 -16.44
CA LEU A 79 -4.85 7.84 -15.58
C LEU A 79 -4.75 9.35 -15.23
N LEU A 80 -3.55 9.83 -14.89
CA LEU A 80 -3.31 11.26 -14.61
C LEU A 80 -3.58 12.15 -15.82
N ARG A 81 -3.26 11.69 -17.04
CA ARG A 81 -3.58 12.42 -18.27
C ARG A 81 -5.09 12.61 -18.44
N VAL A 82 -5.88 11.58 -18.13
CA VAL A 82 -7.35 11.67 -18.20
C VAL A 82 -7.91 12.57 -17.10
N ALA A 83 -7.44 12.41 -15.86
CA ALA A 83 -7.88 13.23 -14.72
C ALA A 83 -7.67 14.73 -14.97
N ARG A 84 -6.53 15.10 -15.56
CA ARG A 84 -6.24 16.50 -15.96
C ARG A 84 -7.24 17.04 -16.98
N ARG A 85 -7.63 16.24 -17.98
CA ARG A 85 -8.63 16.64 -18.99
C ARG A 85 -10.01 16.88 -18.39
N GLN A 86 -10.33 16.20 -17.29
CA GLN A 86 -11.61 16.35 -16.56
C GLN A 86 -11.51 17.36 -15.40
N ALA A 87 -10.42 18.14 -15.30
CA ALA A 87 -10.15 19.08 -14.21
C ALA A 87 -10.20 18.46 -12.80
N ILE A 88 -10.01 17.14 -12.66
CA ILE A 88 -9.98 16.46 -11.38
C ILE A 88 -8.61 16.65 -10.73
N ARG A 89 -8.58 17.20 -9.52
CA ARG A 89 -7.33 17.45 -8.78
C ARG A 89 -6.77 16.14 -8.22
N VAL A 90 -5.81 15.56 -8.91
CA VAL A 90 -5.10 14.36 -8.47
C VAL A 90 -3.74 14.71 -7.87
N ARG A 91 -3.43 14.19 -6.68
CA ARG A 91 -2.10 14.31 -6.07
C ARG A 91 -1.14 13.33 -6.76
N PRO A 92 0.12 13.70 -7.02
CA PRO A 92 1.15 12.72 -7.35
C PRO A 92 1.23 11.68 -6.21
N GLY A 93 1.03 10.40 -6.52
CA GLY A 93 0.91 9.33 -5.52
C GLY A 93 -0.43 8.59 -5.50
N ASN A 94 -1.40 8.96 -6.34
CA ASN A 94 -2.71 8.28 -6.42
C ASN A 94 -2.66 6.82 -6.97
N SER A 95 -1.47 6.23 -7.10
CA SER A 95 -1.31 4.78 -7.27
C SER A 95 -1.98 4.00 -6.14
N VAL A 96 -2.08 4.58 -4.94
CA VAL A 96 -2.76 4.01 -3.78
C VAL A 96 -4.23 3.72 -4.06
N VAL A 97 -4.93 4.54 -4.84
CA VAL A 97 -6.35 4.31 -5.20
C VAL A 97 -6.48 3.36 -6.39
N ARG A 98 -5.55 3.45 -7.37
CA ARG A 98 -5.55 2.61 -8.58
C ARG A 98 -5.24 1.14 -8.29
N ARG A 99 -4.19 0.86 -7.50
CA ARG A 99 -3.66 -0.49 -7.28
C ARG A 99 -4.70 -1.45 -6.66
N PRO A 100 -5.47 -1.07 -5.62
CA PRO A 100 -6.52 -1.92 -5.06
C PRO A 100 -7.59 -2.25 -6.09
N ARG A 101 -8.04 -1.26 -6.88
CA ARG A 101 -9.04 -1.47 -7.94
C ARG A 101 -8.55 -2.42 -9.03
N GLU A 102 -7.31 -2.26 -9.50
CA GLU A 102 -6.71 -3.20 -10.46
C GLU A 102 -6.59 -4.60 -9.91
N THR A 103 -6.20 -4.73 -8.65
CA THR A 103 -6.05 -6.02 -7.98
C THR A 103 -7.40 -6.71 -7.85
N GLN A 104 -8.43 -5.97 -7.42
CA GLN A 104 -9.80 -6.47 -7.31
C GLN A 104 -10.34 -6.90 -8.68
N TRP A 105 -10.17 -6.08 -9.72
CA TRP A 105 -10.57 -6.43 -11.08
C TRP A 105 -9.89 -7.72 -11.55
N ARG A 106 -8.57 -7.85 -11.37
CA ARG A 106 -7.79 -9.05 -11.76
C ARG A 106 -8.19 -10.30 -10.98
N ARG A 107 -8.67 -10.16 -9.74
CA ARG A 107 -9.17 -11.29 -8.95
C ARG A 107 -10.50 -11.82 -9.49
N GLY A 108 -11.43 -10.93 -9.84
CA GLY A 108 -12.72 -11.30 -10.42
C GLY A 108 -12.65 -11.72 -11.89
N HIS A 109 -11.66 -11.22 -12.63
CA HIS A 109 -11.50 -11.46 -14.07
C HIS A 109 -10.27 -12.32 -14.38
N ARG A 110 -9.98 -13.29 -13.51
CA ARG A 110 -8.97 -14.30 -13.84
C ARG A 110 -9.49 -15.10 -15.03
N HIS A 111 -8.77 -15.06 -16.15
CA HIS A 111 -8.97 -16.05 -17.18
C HIS A 111 -8.68 -17.42 -16.55
N GLY A 112 -9.69 -18.29 -16.54
CA GLY A 112 -9.49 -19.69 -16.16
C GLY A 112 -8.42 -20.28 -17.07
N ARG A 113 -7.37 -20.87 -16.50
CA ARG A 113 -6.52 -21.75 -17.28
C ARG A 113 -7.38 -22.94 -17.66
N ARG A 114 -7.36 -23.35 -18.94
CA ARG A 114 -7.90 -24.67 -19.30
C ARG A 114 -7.18 -25.69 -18.40
N PRO A 115 -7.90 -26.65 -17.80
CA PRO A 115 -7.24 -27.76 -17.13
C PRO A 115 -6.23 -28.34 -18.12
N ALA A 116 -4.96 -28.35 -17.71
CA ALA A 116 -3.95 -28.95 -18.54
C ALA A 116 -4.19 -30.46 -18.51
N VAL A 117 -4.55 -31.03 -19.67
CA VAL A 117 -4.69 -32.47 -19.85
C VAL A 117 -3.31 -32.95 -20.28
N TRP A 118 -2.60 -33.63 -19.38
CA TRP A 118 -1.26 -34.14 -19.62
C TRP A 118 -1.32 -35.64 -19.90
N ALA A 119 -0.61 -36.11 -20.94
CA ALA A 119 -0.36 -37.53 -21.10
C ALA A 119 0.86 -37.96 -20.24
N PRO A 120 0.99 -39.26 -19.95
CA PRO A 120 2.21 -39.83 -19.39
C PRO A 120 3.48 -39.37 -20.13
N GLY A 121 4.46 -38.84 -19.39
CA GLY A 121 5.72 -38.34 -19.98
C GLY A 121 5.69 -36.90 -20.50
N ASP A 122 4.53 -36.25 -20.59
CA ASP A 122 4.43 -34.86 -21.08
C ASP A 122 4.87 -33.81 -20.05
N TYR A 123 5.00 -34.19 -18.78
CA TYR A 123 5.30 -33.26 -17.70
C TYR A 123 6.37 -33.79 -16.75
N LEU A 124 7.31 -32.91 -16.45
CA LEU A 124 8.34 -33.07 -15.43
C LEU A 124 7.89 -32.29 -14.20
N VAL A 125 7.73 -32.98 -13.08
CA VAL A 125 7.47 -32.34 -11.79
C VAL A 125 8.83 -32.01 -11.17
N ILE A 126 9.08 -30.71 -10.97
CA ILE A 126 10.28 -30.22 -10.32
C ILE A 126 9.87 -29.61 -8.98
N ASP A 127 10.48 -30.13 -7.90
CA ASP A 127 10.38 -29.56 -6.57
C ASP A 127 11.76 -29.07 -6.11
N TRP A 128 11.75 -28.00 -5.31
CA TRP A 128 12.96 -27.38 -4.79
C TRP A 128 12.86 -27.28 -3.28
N ALA A 129 13.94 -27.66 -2.59
CA ALA A 129 14.04 -27.57 -1.15
C ALA A 129 15.36 -26.91 -0.74
N VAL A 130 15.38 -26.35 0.47
CA VAL A 130 16.61 -25.90 1.12
C VAL A 130 16.78 -26.70 2.41
N ILE A 131 17.84 -27.49 2.48
CA ILE A 131 18.16 -28.33 3.64
C ILE A 131 19.55 -27.95 4.11
N GLY A 132 19.67 -27.47 5.35
CA GLY A 132 20.95 -27.07 5.93
C GLY A 132 21.68 -25.94 5.17
N GLY A 133 20.94 -25.07 4.48
CA GLY A 133 21.52 -23.99 3.65
C GLY A 133 21.95 -24.42 2.25
N VAL A 134 21.79 -25.69 1.88
CA VAL A 134 22.04 -26.21 0.53
C VAL A 134 20.73 -26.25 -0.26
N HIS A 135 20.76 -25.76 -1.49
CA HIS A 135 19.65 -25.86 -2.43
C HIS A 135 19.62 -27.26 -3.06
N MET A 136 18.54 -28.00 -2.85
CA MET A 136 18.30 -29.32 -3.42
C MET A 136 17.15 -29.23 -4.44
N CYS A 137 17.26 -29.99 -5.53
CA CYS A 137 16.23 -30.13 -6.55
C CYS A 137 15.86 -31.59 -6.72
N CYS A 138 14.57 -31.89 -6.75
CA CYS A 138 14.04 -33.19 -7.16
C CYS A 138 13.26 -33.02 -8.45
N ALA A 139 13.63 -33.77 -9.50
CA ALA A 139 12.94 -33.78 -10.78
C ALA A 139 12.44 -35.19 -11.06
N MET A 140 11.11 -35.35 -11.13
CA MET A 140 10.45 -36.61 -11.47
C MET A 140 9.69 -36.49 -12.78
N LEU A 141 10.00 -37.38 -13.73
CA LEU A 141 9.14 -37.62 -14.89
C LEU A 141 7.94 -38.42 -14.42
N ALA A 142 6.74 -37.87 -14.57
CA ALA A 142 5.53 -38.56 -14.13
C ALA A 142 5.08 -39.56 -15.20
N PHE A 143 5.15 -40.85 -14.87
CA PHE A 143 4.58 -41.97 -15.62
C PHE A 143 3.49 -42.63 -14.75
N PRO A 144 2.34 -43.05 -15.32
CA PRO A 144 1.32 -43.75 -14.57
C PRO A 144 1.81 -45.16 -14.25
N VAL A 145 1.74 -45.53 -12.98
CA VAL A 145 1.72 -46.95 -12.59
C VAL A 145 0.25 -47.37 -12.61
N ALA A 146 -0.12 -48.24 -13.54
CA ALA A 146 -1.48 -48.81 -13.56
C ALA A 146 -1.65 -49.73 -12.35
N VAL A 147 -2.30 -49.24 -11.29
CA VAL A 147 -2.70 -50.09 -10.15
C VAL A 147 -3.98 -50.81 -10.54
N ARG A 148 -3.85 -52.05 -11.02
CA ARG A 148 -5.00 -52.94 -11.22
C ARG A 148 -5.44 -53.47 -9.86
N ALA A 149 -6.50 -52.92 -9.30
CA ALA A 149 -7.16 -53.52 -8.14
C ALA A 149 -7.77 -54.86 -8.58
N VAL A 150 -7.18 -55.98 -8.14
CA VAL A 150 -7.79 -57.30 -8.24
C VAL A 150 -8.64 -57.47 -6.99
N ARG A 151 -9.97 -57.51 -7.15
CA ARG A 151 -10.87 -57.99 -6.09
C ARG A 151 -10.81 -59.52 -6.11
N HIS A 152 -10.50 -60.12 -4.96
CA HIS A 152 -10.78 -61.53 -4.69
C HIS A 152 -12.27 -61.70 -4.39
#